data_AF-E7G9H4-F1
#
_entry.id   AF-E7G9H4-F1
#
_cell.length_a   1.000
_cell.length_b   1.000
_cell.length_c   1.000
_cell.angle_alpha   90.00
_cell.angle_beta   90.00
_cell.angle_gamma   90.00
#
_symmetry.space_group_name_H-M   'P 1'
#
loop_
_entity.id
_entity.type
_entity.pdbx_description
1 polymer ?
#
loop_
_entity_poly.entity_id
_entity_poly.type
_entity_poly.pdbx_seq_one_letter_code
_entity_poly.pdbx_strand_id
1 'polypeptide(L)'
;MQKYKCYDCCCTFNIYKDTFLECSKVNLITWIKYLIVMNEDKNLRDCAQYAGVCLKTSFYMRHRIMSAYRNSVEKIQLLGITEIDEAEVNISFSGNHKIHNPESKFPREPYKGVERA
;
A
#
# COMPACT_ATOMS: atom_id res chain seq x y z
N MET A 1 -3.07 -7.79 20.90
CA MET A 1 -3.11 -6.33 20.63
C MET A 1 -4.17 -5.71 21.53
N GLN A 2 -3.78 -4.73 22.34
CA GLN A 2 -4.70 -4.05 23.26
C GLN A 2 -5.74 -3.24 22.48
N LYS A 3 -7.02 -3.34 22.87
CA LYS A 3 -8.11 -2.52 22.34
C LYS A 3 -8.55 -1.54 23.43
N TYR A 4 -8.82 -0.31 23.04
CA TYR A 4 -9.35 0.76 23.87
C TYR A 4 -10.79 1.04 23.45
N LYS A 5 -11.62 1.52 24.39
CA LYS A 5 -12.99 1.94 24.13
C LYS A 5 -13.12 3.40 24.53
N CYS A 6 -13.62 4.24 23.62
CA CYS A 6 -14.02 5.59 23.96
C CYS A 6 -15.38 5.54 24.67
N TYR A 7 -15.51 6.22 25.81
CA TYR A 7 -16.77 6.24 26.55
C TYR A 7 -17.80 7.22 25.96
N ASP A 8 -17.36 8.27 25.26
CA ASP A 8 -18.26 9.25 24.65
C ASP A 8 -18.91 8.72 23.37
N CYS A 9 -18.12 8.16 22.43
CA CYS A 9 -18.63 7.66 21.15
C CYS A 9 -18.86 6.14 21.12
N CYS A 10 -18.61 5.43 22.23
CA CYS A 10 -18.72 3.97 22.38
C CYS A 10 -17.90 3.13 21.39
N CYS A 11 -17.07 3.74 20.54
CA CYS A 11 -16.28 3.05 19.54
C CYS A 11 -15.05 2.38 20.16
N THR A 12 -14.66 1.22 19.61
CA THR A 12 -13.40 0.57 19.96
C THR A 12 -12.31 0.94 18.96
N PHE A 13 -11.09 1.13 19.46
CA PHE A 13 -9.92 1.44 18.63
C PHE A 13 -8.67 0.77 19.20
N ASN A 14 -7.62 0.71 18.40
CA ASN A 14 -6.29 0.31 18.83
C ASN A 14 -5.29 1.40 18.43
N ILE A 15 -4.04 1.32 18.92
CA ILE A 15 -3.02 2.32 18.63
C ILE A 15 -2.64 2.43 17.14
N TYR A 16 -2.96 1.41 16.35
CA TYR A 16 -2.68 1.33 14.92
C TYR A 16 -3.94 1.52 14.06
N LYS A 17 -5.04 2.02 14.63
CA LYS A 17 -6.28 2.27 13.88
C LYS A 17 -6.02 3.25 12.73
N ASP A 18 -6.58 2.98 11.56
CA ASP A 18 -6.42 3.79 10.33
C ASP A 18 -4.96 3.88 9.83
N THR A 19 -4.11 2.91 10.20
CA THR A 19 -2.73 2.81 9.71
C THR A 19 -2.52 1.53 8.92
N PHE A 20 -1.46 1.49 8.11
CA PHE A 20 -1.02 0.28 7.41
C PHE A 20 -0.58 -0.88 8.34
N LEU A 21 -0.59 -0.68 9.67
CA LEU A 21 -0.33 -1.71 10.67
C LEU A 21 -1.64 -2.27 11.28
N GLU A 22 -2.79 -1.66 10.99
CA GLU A 22 -4.08 -2.08 11.54
C GLU A 22 -4.33 -3.56 11.26
N CYS A 23 -4.78 -4.31 12.27
CA CYS A 23 -5.09 -5.74 12.19
C CYS A 23 -3.95 -6.64 11.66
N SER A 24 -2.71 -6.13 11.57
CA SER A 24 -1.58 -6.94 11.11
C SER A 24 -1.23 -8.01 12.14
N LYS A 25 -1.03 -9.24 11.65
CA LYS A 25 -0.53 -10.37 12.47
C LYS A 25 1.00 -10.46 12.44
N VAL A 26 1.65 -9.65 11.62
CA VAL A 26 3.10 -9.62 11.43
C VAL A 26 3.73 -8.75 12.52
N ASN A 27 4.86 -9.19 13.08
CA ASN A 27 5.59 -8.45 14.11
C ASN A 27 6.10 -7.09 13.56
N LEU A 28 6.11 -6.06 14.40
CA LEU A 28 6.64 -4.74 14.08
C LEU A 28 8.09 -4.78 13.56
N ILE A 29 8.96 -5.62 14.13
CA ILE A 29 10.35 -5.77 13.67
C ILE A 29 10.40 -6.23 12.21
N THR A 30 9.51 -7.15 11.82
CA THR A 30 9.41 -7.63 10.44
C THR A 30 8.93 -6.52 9.50
N TRP A 31 8.00 -5.67 9.94
CA TRP A 31 7.59 -4.48 9.18
C TRP A 31 8.74 -3.49 8.98
N ILE A 32 9.52 -3.22 10.03
CA ILE A 32 10.67 -2.32 9.95
C ILE A 32 11.72 -2.88 8.97
N LYS A 33 12.07 -4.17 9.09
CA LYS A 33 12.99 -4.84 8.14
C LYS A 33 12.50 -4.72 6.70
N TYR A 34 11.20 -4.92 6.49
CA TYR A 34 10.60 -4.81 5.18
C TYR A 34 10.68 -3.39 4.63
N LEU A 35 10.37 -2.38 5.45
CA LEU A 35 10.44 -0.97 5.06
C LEU A 35 11.85 -0.54 4.67
N ILE A 36 12.86 -0.97 5.43
CA ILE A 36 14.28 -0.67 5.12
C ILE A 36 14.64 -1.17 3.71
N VAL A 37 14.35 -2.45 3.42
CA VAL A 37 14.71 -3.05 2.14
C VAL A 37 13.84 -2.55 0.98
N MET A 38 12.57 -2.22 1.26
CA MET A 38 11.70 -1.60 0.27
C MET A 38 12.19 -0.20 -0.13
N ASN A 39 12.79 0.56 0.80
CA ASN A 39 13.38 1.87 0.53
C ASN A 39 14.70 1.81 -0.25
N GLU A 40 15.33 0.63 -0.35
CA GLU A 40 16.50 0.36 -1.20
C GLU A 40 16.09 -0.09 -2.62
N ASP A 41 14.83 0.12 -3.02
CA ASP A 41 14.27 -0.26 -4.32
C ASP A 41 14.42 -1.75 -4.68
N LYS A 42 14.58 -2.63 -3.68
CA LYS A 42 14.71 -4.06 -3.93
C LYS A 42 13.39 -4.69 -4.42
N ASN A 43 13.55 -5.79 -5.14
CA ASN A 43 12.41 -6.54 -5.66
C ASN A 43 11.63 -7.24 -4.52
N LEU A 44 10.43 -7.69 -4.82
CA LEU A 44 9.52 -8.28 -3.83
C LEU A 44 10.05 -9.56 -3.17
N ARG A 45 10.88 -10.33 -3.90
CA ARG A 45 11.46 -11.59 -3.44
C ARG A 45 12.60 -11.33 -2.46
N ASP A 46 13.46 -10.38 -2.76
CA ASP A 46 14.54 -9.94 -1.89
C ASP A 46 13.99 -9.35 -0.59
N CYS A 47 12.93 -8.52 -0.70
CA CYS A 47 12.22 -7.99 0.46
C CYS A 47 11.64 -9.13 1.33
N ALA A 48 11.03 -10.14 0.70
CA ALA A 48 10.46 -11.29 1.40
C ALA A 48 11.54 -12.09 2.13
N GLN A 49 12.67 -12.36 1.46
CA GLN A 49 13.80 -13.09 2.00
C GLN A 49 14.41 -12.37 3.21
N TYR A 50 14.66 -11.07 3.10
CA TYR A 50 15.27 -10.29 4.18
C TYR A 50 14.34 -10.12 5.38
N ALA A 51 13.05 -9.84 5.15
CA ALA A 51 12.08 -9.71 6.22
C ALA A 51 11.70 -11.07 6.86
N GLY A 52 12.05 -12.19 6.21
CA GLY A 52 11.74 -13.54 6.70
C GLY A 52 10.26 -13.89 6.55
N VAL A 53 9.61 -13.43 5.47
CA VAL A 53 8.19 -13.67 5.19
C VAL A 53 8.01 -14.38 3.85
N CYS A 54 6.87 -15.03 3.65
CA CYS A 54 6.55 -15.60 2.34
C CYS A 54 6.25 -14.50 1.31
N LEU A 55 6.44 -14.80 0.03
CA LEU A 55 6.22 -13.85 -1.07
C LEU A 55 4.81 -13.24 -1.08
N LYS A 56 3.79 -14.04 -0.72
CA LYS A 56 2.40 -13.57 -0.60
C LYS A 56 2.24 -12.50 0.50
N THR A 57 2.94 -12.67 1.62
CA THR A 57 2.92 -11.69 2.72
C THR A 57 3.66 -10.43 2.31
N SER A 58 4.83 -10.56 1.68
CA SER A 58 5.59 -9.44 1.10
C SER A 58 4.73 -8.61 0.13
N PHE A 59 4.00 -9.27 -0.79
CA PHE A 59 3.05 -8.62 -1.69
C PHE A 59 1.99 -7.80 -0.93
N TYR A 60 1.37 -8.41 0.08
CA TYR A 60 0.38 -7.74 0.92
C TYR A 60 0.98 -6.55 1.67
N MET A 61 2.18 -6.70 2.23
CA MET A 61 2.89 -5.62 2.93
C MET A 61 3.14 -4.42 2.01
N ARG A 62 3.64 -4.66 0.78
CA ARG A 62 3.84 -3.60 -0.22
C ARG A 62 2.54 -2.88 -0.53
N HIS A 63 1.45 -3.62 -0.72
CA HIS A 63 0.16 -3.02 -1.05
C HIS A 63 -0.37 -2.10 0.06
N ARG A 64 -0.23 -2.48 1.34
CA ARG A 64 -0.64 -1.62 2.45
C ARG A 64 0.16 -0.33 2.52
N ILE A 65 1.47 -0.43 2.37
CA ILE A 65 2.38 0.73 2.37
C ILE A 65 2.01 1.67 1.22
N MET A 66 1.85 1.14 0.00
CA MET A 66 1.50 1.94 -1.17
C MET A 66 0.09 2.54 -1.10
N SER A 67 -0.87 1.85 -0.46
CA SER A 67 -2.23 2.36 -0.21
C SER A 67 -2.18 3.57 0.73
N ALA A 68 -1.46 3.45 1.85
CA ALA A 68 -1.27 4.57 2.77
C ALA A 68 -0.53 5.74 2.12
N TYR A 69 0.50 5.45 1.31
CA TYR A 69 1.25 6.46 0.57
C TYR A 69 0.39 7.21 -0.45
N ARG A 70 -0.44 6.50 -1.23
CA ARG A 70 -1.37 7.13 -2.20
C ARG A 70 -2.26 8.18 -1.53
N ASN A 71 -2.86 7.84 -0.39
CA ASN A 71 -3.72 8.76 0.36
C ASN A 71 -2.99 10.02 0.83
N SER A 72 -1.67 9.95 1.02
CA SER A 72 -0.84 11.12 1.36
C SER A 72 -0.56 11.98 0.14
N VAL A 73 -0.22 11.36 -1.00
CA VAL A 73 0.10 12.06 -2.26
C VAL A 73 -1.12 12.80 -2.82
N GLU A 74 -2.30 12.21 -2.78
CA GLU A 74 -3.54 12.83 -3.27
C GLU A 74 -3.92 14.12 -2.51
N LYS A 75 -3.36 14.34 -1.32
CA LYS A 75 -3.61 15.53 -0.50
C LYS A 75 -2.57 16.63 -0.69
N ILE A 76 -1.52 16.39 -1.48
CA ILE A 76 -0.45 17.36 -1.71
C ILE A 76 -0.99 18.50 -2.60
N GLN A 77 -0.83 19.74 -2.13
CA GLN A 77 -1.09 20.94 -2.91
C GLN A 77 0.24 21.58 -3.29
N LEU A 78 0.46 21.78 -4.60
CA LEU A 78 1.63 22.47 -5.12
C LEU A 78 1.35 23.98 -5.21
N LEU A 79 2.27 24.81 -4.72
CA LEU A 79 2.13 26.27 -4.69
C LEU A 79 3.40 26.93 -5.26
N GLY A 80 3.23 28.01 -6.01
CA GLY A 80 4.35 28.77 -6.61
C GLY A 80 4.75 28.27 -7.99
N ILE A 81 6.05 28.29 -8.29
CA ILE A 81 6.60 27.80 -9.56
C ILE A 81 6.70 26.27 -9.48
N THR A 82 6.00 25.58 -10.37
CA THR A 82 5.93 24.12 -10.41
C THR A 82 6.54 23.62 -11.72
N GLU A 83 7.38 22.59 -11.62
CA GLU A 83 7.97 21.88 -12.76
C GLU A 83 7.30 20.51 -12.90
N ILE A 84 7.13 20.07 -14.15
CA ILE A 84 6.51 18.79 -14.48
C ILE A 84 7.45 18.10 -15.48
N ASP A 85 7.97 16.94 -15.08
CA ASP A 85 8.79 16.06 -15.92
C ASP A 85 7.99 14.81 -16.31
N GLU A 86 8.26 14.29 -17.50
CA GLU A 86 7.65 13.06 -18.00
C GLU A 86 8.65 11.90 -17.92
N ALA A 87 8.19 10.77 -17.41
CA ALA A 87 8.94 9.51 -17.39
C ALA A 87 8.10 8.41 -18.02
N GLU A 88 8.62 7.78 -19.07
CA GLU A 88 7.96 6.67 -19.74
C GLU A 88 8.36 5.34 -19.09
N VAL A 89 7.36 4.53 -18.72
CA VAL A 89 7.55 3.22 -18.11
C VAL A 89 6.74 2.18 -18.85
N ASN A 90 7.36 1.04 -19.17
CA ASN A 90 6.68 -0.10 -19.76
C ASN A 90 5.86 -0.84 -18.70
N ILE A 91 4.55 -0.55 -18.67
CA ILE A 91 3.60 -1.22 -17.78
C ILE A 91 2.90 -2.34 -18.56
N SER A 92 2.95 -3.55 -18.02
CA SER A 92 2.19 -4.68 -18.57
C SER A 92 0.75 -4.64 -18.08
N PHE A 93 -0.20 -4.57 -19.01
CA PHE A 93 -1.63 -4.72 -18.73
C PHE A 93 -2.14 -6.15 -18.98
N SER A 94 -1.25 -7.11 -19.24
CA SER A 94 -1.60 -8.51 -19.51
C SER A 94 -2.53 -9.09 -18.44
N GLY A 95 -3.53 -9.87 -18.88
CA GLY A 95 -4.54 -10.47 -17.99
C GLY A 95 -5.74 -9.57 -17.68
N ASN A 96 -5.76 -8.33 -18.20
CA ASN A 96 -6.95 -7.50 -18.11
C ASN A 96 -7.90 -7.83 -19.28
N HIS A 97 -8.77 -8.83 -19.12
CA HIS A 97 -9.63 -9.35 -20.20
C HIS A 97 -10.55 -8.30 -20.87
N LYS A 98 -10.69 -7.11 -20.28
CA LYS A 98 -11.46 -5.99 -20.83
C LYS A 98 -10.65 -5.10 -21.77
N ILE A 99 -9.37 -5.37 -22.04
CA ILE A 99 -8.51 -4.50 -22.87
C ILE A 99 -9.08 -4.28 -24.26
N HIS A 100 -9.71 -5.30 -24.83
CA HIS A 100 -10.30 -5.21 -26.16
C HIS A 100 -11.64 -4.45 -26.19
N ASN A 101 -12.19 -4.07 -25.04
CA ASN A 101 -13.39 -3.23 -24.99
C ASN A 101 -12.98 -1.75 -25.03
N PRO A 102 -13.39 -0.98 -26.06
CA PRO A 102 -13.09 0.45 -26.16
C PRO A 102 -13.64 1.30 -25.00
N GLU A 103 -14.64 0.81 -24.26
CA GLU A 103 -15.18 1.50 -23.07
C GLU A 103 -14.39 1.20 -21.78
N SER A 104 -13.36 0.36 -21.84
CA SER A 104 -12.60 0.00 -20.65
C SER A 104 -11.72 1.14 -20.16
N LYS A 105 -11.87 1.50 -18.89
CA LYS A 105 -11.01 2.50 -18.22
C LYS A 105 -9.70 1.86 -17.79
N PHE A 106 -8.59 2.54 -18.11
CA PHE A 106 -7.24 2.15 -17.73
C PHE A 106 -6.56 3.23 -16.89
N PRO A 107 -5.70 2.84 -15.93
CA PRO A 107 -5.51 1.49 -15.40
C PRO A 107 -6.77 0.97 -14.67
N ARG A 108 -6.90 -0.36 -14.53
CA ARG A 108 -8.00 -0.99 -13.78
C ARG A 108 -8.03 -0.45 -12.35
N GLU A 109 -9.23 -0.17 -11.83
CA GLU A 109 -9.41 0.11 -10.41
C GLU A 109 -8.99 -1.09 -9.54
N PRO A 110 -8.35 -0.87 -8.38
CA PRO A 110 -7.99 -1.93 -7.46
C PRO A 110 -9.22 -2.77 -7.08
N TYR A 111 -9.02 -4.06 -6.85
CA TYR A 111 -10.10 -4.90 -6.31
C TYR A 111 -10.47 -4.40 -4.91
N LYS A 112 -11.76 -4.18 -4.64
CA LYS A 112 -12.30 -3.59 -3.38
C LYS A 112 -11.78 -4.19 -2.07
N GLY A 113 -11.26 -5.42 -2.10
CA GLY A 113 -10.60 -6.05 -0.94
C GLY A 113 -9.29 -5.37 -0.49
N VAL A 114 -8.69 -4.52 -1.33
CA VAL A 114 -7.43 -3.81 -1.07
C VAL A 114 -7.65 -2.45 -0.40
N GLU A 115 -8.82 -1.84 -0.55
CA GLU A 115 -9.15 -0.50 -0.01
C GLU A 115 -9.34 -0.47 1.51
N ARG A 116 -9.51 -1.65 2.14
CA ARG A 116 -9.71 -1.80 3.59
C ARG A 116 -8.41 -1.93 4.39
N ALA A 117 -7.26 -1.67 3.78
CA ALA A 117 -5.95 -2.06 4.31
C ALA A 117 -5.03 -0.89 4.64
#